data_AF-A0A971L7F5-F1
#
_entry.id   AF-A0A971L7F5-F1
#
_cell.length_a   1.000
_cell.length_b   1.000
_cell.length_c   1.000
_cell.angle_alpha   90.00
_cell.angle_beta   90.00
_cell.angle_gamma   90.00
#
_symmetry.space_group_name_H-M   'P 1'
#
loop_
_entity.id
_entity.type
_entity.pdbx_description
1 polymer ?
#
loop_
_entity_poly.entity_id
_entity_poly.type
_entity_poly.pdbx_seq_one_letter_code
_entity_poly.pdbx_strand_id
1 'polypeptide(L)'
;IGLKKEEKVEPGNFETMCNPVGQAYLLNEEKTDFNIVVGLCVGHDALFFRYSKAPATVLIVKDRVLAHNPAGALYCSEGYYEKKLNINR
;
A
#
# COMPACT_ATOMS: atom_id res chain seq x y z
N ILE A 1 14.01 10.10 1.46
CA ILE A 1 14.31 8.91 2.29
C ILE A 1 15.82 8.61 2.43
N GLY A 2 16.71 9.60 2.25
CA GLY A 2 18.15 9.40 2.48
C GLY A 2 18.92 8.59 1.44
N LEU A 3 18.29 8.21 0.31
CA LEU A 3 18.98 7.52 -0.80
C LEU A 3 19.97 8.46 -1.50
N LYS A 4 21.14 7.92 -1.83
CA LYS A 4 22.10 8.55 -2.73
C LYS A 4 21.60 8.47 -4.17
N LYS A 5 22.18 9.29 -5.06
CA LYS A 5 21.73 9.36 -6.46
C LYS A 5 21.98 8.06 -7.23
N GLU A 6 22.99 7.30 -6.81
CA GLU A 6 23.41 6.03 -7.43
C GLU A 6 22.55 4.85 -6.95
N GLU A 7 21.81 5.03 -5.85
CA GLU A 7 20.91 4.01 -5.26
C GLU A 7 19.47 4.11 -5.82
N LYS A 8 19.25 5.04 -6.75
CA LYS A 8 17.99 5.19 -7.49
C LYS A 8 17.78 3.99 -8.43
N VAL A 9 16.53 3.72 -8.79
CA VAL A 9 16.20 2.67 -9.79
C VAL A 9 16.76 3.05 -11.16
N GLU A 10 16.75 4.34 -11.47
CA GLU A 10 17.30 4.97 -12.66
C GLU A 10 18.32 6.06 -12.26
N PRO A 11 19.59 5.70 -12.04
CA PRO A 11 20.64 6.63 -11.67
C PRO A 11 20.80 7.77 -12.69
N GLY A 12 20.95 9.00 -12.19
CA GLY A 12 21.10 10.20 -13.03
C GLY A 12 19.78 10.90 -13.40
N ASN A 13 18.64 10.23 -13.25
CA ASN A 13 17.32 10.80 -13.55
C ASN A 13 16.54 11.21 -12.28
N PHE A 14 15.53 12.06 -12.48
CA PHE A 14 14.59 12.41 -11.42
C PHE A 14 13.60 11.26 -11.23
N GLU A 15 13.42 10.83 -9.98
CA GLU A 15 12.48 9.78 -9.63
C GLU A 15 11.42 10.35 -8.69
N THR A 16 10.18 10.32 -9.14
CA THR A 16 9.05 10.65 -8.27
C THR A 16 8.81 9.49 -7.31
N MET A 17 8.64 9.82 -6.04
CA MET A 17 8.18 8.86 -5.04
C MET A 17 6.92 9.37 -4.37
N CYS A 18 6.04 8.44 -4.02
CA CYS A 18 4.88 8.74 -3.20
C CYS A 18 5.34 9.21 -1.80
N ASN A 19 4.63 10.16 -1.20
CA ASN A 19 4.92 10.66 0.15
C ASN A 19 3.74 10.39 1.11
N PRO A 20 3.66 9.19 1.70
CA PRO A 20 2.54 8.83 2.58
C PRO A 20 2.50 9.67 3.86
N VAL A 21 3.65 10.13 4.34
CA VAL A 21 3.75 11.01 5.52
C VAL A 21 3.18 12.39 5.20
N GLY A 22 3.51 12.94 4.03
CA GLY A 22 2.96 14.21 3.57
C GLY A 22 1.44 14.15 3.37
N GLN A 23 0.92 13.03 2.83
CA GLN A 23 -0.53 12.81 2.72
C GLN A 23 -1.21 12.79 4.09
N ALA A 24 -0.61 12.14 5.09
CA ALA A 24 -1.14 12.15 6.45
C ALA A 24 -1.16 13.57 7.06
N TYR A 25 -0.10 14.35 6.86
CA TYR A 25 -0.07 15.74 7.35
C TYR A 25 -1.10 16.63 6.68
N LEU A 26 -1.29 16.49 5.36
CA LEU A 26 -2.34 17.21 4.65
C LEU A 26 -3.72 16.91 5.26
N LEU A 27 -4.06 15.63 5.46
CA LEU A 27 -5.35 15.25 6.04
C LEU A 27 -5.51 15.64 7.52
N ASN A 28 -4.39 15.79 8.24
CA ASN A 28 -4.39 16.35 9.60
C ASN A 28 -4.65 17.86 9.60
N GLU A 29 -4.14 18.61 8.61
CA GLU A 29 -4.39 20.05 8.42
C GLU A 29 -5.86 20.30 8.08
N GLU A 30 -6.44 19.45 7.24
CA GLU A 30 -7.86 19.44 6.91
C GLU A 30 -8.77 18.94 8.05
N LYS A 31 -8.19 18.51 9.17
CA LYS A 31 -8.91 18.03 10.37
C LYS A 31 -9.94 16.96 10.06
N THR A 32 -9.57 16.01 9.22
CA THR A 32 -10.40 14.83 8.94
C THR A 32 -10.75 14.09 10.24
N ASP A 33 -11.99 13.62 10.36
CA ASP A 33 -12.43 12.81 11.51
C ASP A 33 -12.07 11.32 11.33
N PHE A 34 -11.97 10.88 10.08
CA PHE A 34 -11.67 9.50 9.70
C PHE A 34 -11.11 9.44 8.29
N ASN A 35 -10.14 8.54 8.05
CA ASN A 35 -9.49 8.37 6.75
C ASN A 35 -9.74 6.97 6.16
N ILE A 36 -10.06 6.93 4.86
CA ILE A 36 -10.19 5.68 4.11
C ILE A 36 -8.98 5.51 3.21
N VAL A 37 -8.26 4.40 3.40
CA VAL A 37 -7.10 4.04 2.60
C VAL A 37 -7.48 3.07 1.49
N VAL A 38 -7.04 3.37 0.26
CA VAL A 38 -7.38 2.62 -0.96
C VAL A 38 -6.12 2.36 -1.78
N GLY A 39 -5.82 1.09 -2.03
CA GLY A 39 -4.81 0.64 -2.98
C GLY A 39 -3.37 1.03 -2.65
N LEU A 40 -3.09 1.35 -1.38
CA LEU A 40 -1.75 1.63 -0.90
C LEU A 40 -0.99 0.33 -0.59
N CYS A 41 0.32 0.36 -0.77
CA CYS A 41 1.20 -0.76 -0.44
C CYS A 41 1.44 -0.81 1.07
N VAL A 42 1.75 -1.99 1.62
CA VAL A 42 1.94 -2.21 3.07
C VAL A 42 2.86 -1.19 3.76
N GLY A 43 3.97 -0.80 3.12
CA GLY A 43 4.88 0.21 3.67
C GLY A 43 4.30 1.63 3.67
N HIS A 44 3.46 1.95 2.69
CA HIS A 44 2.76 3.24 2.65
C HIS A 44 1.68 3.30 3.72
N ASP A 45 0.92 2.22 3.91
CA ASP A 45 -0.09 2.11 4.96
C ASP A 45 0.51 2.31 6.34
N ALA A 46 1.59 1.59 6.64
CA ALA A 46 2.25 1.66 7.94
C ALA A 46 2.74 3.09 8.25
N LEU A 47 3.34 3.77 7.27
CA LEU A 47 3.77 5.15 7.44
C LEU A 47 2.57 6.10 7.56
N PHE A 48 1.56 5.99 6.71
CA PHE A 48 0.37 6.82 6.79
C PHE A 48 -0.31 6.70 8.16
N PHE A 49 -0.55 5.48 8.65
CA PHE A 49 -1.15 5.23 9.97
C PHE A 49 -0.33 5.77 11.12
N ARG A 50 1.00 5.71 11.04
CA ARG A 50 1.87 6.27 12.08
C ARG A 50 1.71 7.78 12.23
N TYR A 51 1.46 8.50 11.14
CA TYR A 51 1.42 9.97 11.11
C TYR A 51 0.01 10.57 11.02
N SER A 52 -1.02 9.75 10.73
CA SER A 52 -2.41 10.18 10.75
C SER A 52 -2.87 10.39 12.20
N LYS A 53 -3.47 11.56 12.49
CA LYS A 53 -4.08 11.84 13.81
C LYS A 53 -5.48 11.23 13.92
N ALA A 54 -6.21 11.25 12.81
CA ALA A 54 -7.51 10.64 12.72
C ALA A 54 -7.37 9.12 12.58
N PRO A 55 -8.30 8.33 13.14
CA PRO A 55 -8.38 6.91 12.83
C PRO A 55 -8.50 6.68 11.32
N ALA A 56 -7.91 5.59 10.85
CA ALA A 56 -7.93 5.23 9.45
C ALA A 56 -8.15 3.73 9.28
N THR A 57 -8.79 3.34 8.18
CA THR A 57 -8.96 1.94 7.81
C THR A 57 -8.62 1.71 6.35
N VAL A 58 -8.15 0.50 6.04
CA VAL A 58 -7.97 0.07 4.65
C VAL A 58 -9.30 -0.48 4.14
N LEU A 59 -9.86 0.17 3.12
CA LEU A 59 -11.03 -0.35 2.39
C LEU A 59 -10.60 -1.33 1.30
N ILE A 60 -9.49 -1.04 0.62
CA ILE A 60 -8.94 -1.87 -0.45
C ILE A 60 -7.42 -1.91 -0.29
N VAL A 61 -6.82 -3.08 -0.09
CA VAL A 61 -5.35 -3.21 -0.06
C VAL A 61 -4.77 -3.21 -1.47
N LYS A 62 -3.50 -2.80 -1.62
CA LYS A 62 -2.80 -3.02 -2.89
C LYS A 62 -2.48 -4.49 -3.08
N ASP A 63 -3.22 -5.13 -3.98
CA ASP A 63 -2.88 -6.44 -4.50
C ASP A 63 -2.76 -6.36 -6.03
N ARG A 64 -1.54 -6.43 -6.55
CA ARG A 64 -1.33 -6.41 -8.01
C ARG A 64 -1.74 -7.73 -8.65
N VAL A 65 -1.60 -8.85 -7.94
CA VAL A 65 -1.86 -10.19 -8.48
C VAL A 65 -3.36 -10.44 -8.61
N LEU A 66 -4.13 -9.96 -7.64
CA LEU A 66 -5.58 -10.18 -7.55
C LEU A 66 -6.41 -8.94 -7.86
N ALA A 67 -5.86 -7.99 -8.62
CA ALA A 67 -6.55 -6.75 -9.02
C ALA A 67 -7.23 -6.04 -7.83
N HIS A 68 -6.49 -5.89 -6.73
CA HIS A 68 -6.93 -5.27 -5.49
C HIS A 68 -8.02 -6.03 -4.72
N ASN A 69 -8.21 -7.33 -4.98
CA ASN A 69 -9.11 -8.22 -4.26
C ASN A 69 -8.35 -9.38 -3.57
N PRO A 70 -7.68 -9.12 -2.44
CA PRO A 70 -6.89 -10.15 -1.75
C PRO A 70 -7.72 -11.34 -1.27
N ALA A 71 -9.01 -11.14 -0.96
CA ALA A 71 -9.91 -12.22 -0.53
C ALA A 71 -10.12 -13.27 -1.62
N GLY A 72 -9.90 -12.90 -2.89
CA GLY A 72 -9.88 -13.84 -4.01
C GLY A 72 -8.85 -14.96 -3.84
N ALA A 73 -7.73 -14.73 -3.14
CA ALA A 73 -6.77 -15.78 -2.81
C ALA A 73 -7.43 -16.89 -1.98
N LEU A 74 -8.27 -16.50 -1.02
CA LEU A 74 -8.91 -17.42 -0.08
C LEU A 74 -10.09 -18.13 -0.75
N TYR A 75 -10.97 -17.38 -1.42
CA TYR A 75 -12.20 -17.94 -2.02
C TYR A 75 -11.92 -18.87 -3.19
N CYS A 76 -10.84 -18.61 -3.93
CA CYS A 76 -10.45 -19.42 -5.09
C CYS A 76 -9.22 -20.29 -4.80
N SER A 77 -8.89 -20.50 -3.51
CA SER A 77 -7.73 -21.24 -3.05
C SER A 77 -7.73 -22.70 -3.49
N GLU A 78 -8.89 -23.37 -3.44
CA GLU A 78 -9.08 -24.77 -3.84
C GLU A 78 -9.43 -24.95 -5.33
N GLY A 79 -9.52 -23.85 -6.08
CA GLY A 79 -9.90 -23.86 -7.49
C GLY A 79 -8.85 -23.19 -8.37
N TYR A 80 -9.20 -22.03 -8.92
CA TYR A 80 -8.37 -21.30 -9.88
C TYR A 80 -6.94 -21.02 -9.38
N TYR A 81 -6.74 -20.85 -8.06
CA TYR A 81 -5.43 -20.56 -7.47
C TYR A 81 -4.72 -21.75 -6.83
N GLU A 82 -5.31 -22.96 -6.83
CA GLU A 82 -4.76 -24.14 -6.14
C GLU A 82 -3.29 -24.41 -6.52
N LYS A 83 -3.01 -24.44 -7.84
CA LYS A 83 -1.65 -24.67 -8.37
C LYS A 83 -0.70 -23.50 -8.14
N LYS A 84 -1.21 -22.27 -8.01
CA LYS A 84 -0.39 -21.07 -7.80
C LYS A 84 0.00 -20.88 -6.34
N LEU A 85 -0.86 -21.31 -5.41
CA LEU A 85 -0.66 -21.15 -3.98
C LEU A 85 0.03 -22.36 -3.32
N ASN A 86 0.30 -23.44 -4.06
CA ASN A 86 0.97 -24.66 -3.57
C ASN A 86 0.33 -25.24 -2.30
N ILE A 87 -1.01 -25.17 -2.16
CA ILE A 87 -1.70 -25.55 -0.92
C ILE A 87 -1.67 -27.08 -0.68
N ASN A 88 -1.48 -27.87 -1.73
CA ASN A 88 -1.51 -29.35 -1.70
C ASN A 88 -0.18 -30.02 -2.07
N ARG A 89 0.97 -29.45 -1.67
CA ARG A 89 2.31 -30.05 -1.89
C ARG A 89 3.08 -30.26 -0.61
#